data_AF-A0A2D9RDQ8-F1
#
_entry.id   AF-A0A2D9RDQ8-F1
#
_cell.length_a   1.000
_cell.length_b   1.000
_cell.length_c   1.000
_cell.angle_alpha   90.00
_cell.angle_beta   90.00
_cell.angle_gamma   90.00
#
_symmetry.space_group_name_H-M   'P 1'
#
loop_
_entity.id
_entity.type
_entity.pdbx_description
1 polymer ?
#
loop_
_entity_poly.entity_id
_entity_poly.type
_entity_poly.pdbx_seq_one_letter_code
_entity_poly.pdbx_strand_id
1 'polypeptide(L)'
;MKTSLILAASLAFLPLSACGQEMSETETAEAAPAASSTPQPQQQAQTQENSSAIEAIIDKDGFEEIIWEDLMPEGEDERLQEMYAMQMQQLYSSNSTIAEGSAADKAVQIGTFNVVKELDGVEIKLPGYTVPFDYSPNAEITEFLLVPYFGACLHAPPPPPNQTLYVKTEKPIRITDLAQAVWVRGTLTTERQNSELADTAYTLTLHDVTEYTY
;
A
#
# COMPACT_ATOMS: atom_id res chain seq x y z
N MET A 1 41.85 42.86 -29.93
CA MET A 1 42.60 44.02 -29.38
C MET A 1 42.32 44.13 -27.88
N LYS A 2 43.35 44.34 -27.05
CA LYS A 2 43.35 45.03 -25.73
C LYS A 2 42.33 44.57 -24.66
N THR A 3 42.75 43.80 -23.63
CA THR A 3 43.18 44.21 -22.25
C THR A 3 42.03 44.64 -21.32
N SER A 4 41.98 44.41 -20.00
CA SER A 4 42.63 43.57 -18.95
C SER A 4 42.40 44.28 -17.60
N LEU A 5 42.18 43.54 -16.49
CA LEU A 5 42.28 43.83 -15.02
C LEU A 5 41.10 43.11 -14.31
N ILE A 6 41.21 42.21 -13.31
CA ILE A 6 42.12 41.88 -12.19
C ILE A 6 41.87 42.64 -10.87
N LEU A 7 41.31 41.93 -9.87
CA LEU A 7 41.59 41.92 -8.41
C LEU A 7 40.76 40.75 -7.81
N ALA A 8 41.28 39.67 -7.20
CA ALA A 8 41.95 39.53 -5.87
C ALA A 8 41.05 39.96 -4.69
N ALA A 9 40.95 39.30 -3.53
CA ALA A 9 41.40 37.99 -3.00
C ALA A 9 40.39 37.54 -1.89
N SER A 10 40.51 36.51 -1.04
CA SER A 10 41.55 35.52 -0.69
C SER A 10 40.90 34.27 -0.03
N LEU A 11 41.67 33.21 0.24
CA LEU A 11 41.32 32.17 1.24
C LEU A 11 41.75 32.58 2.65
N ALA A 12 41.06 32.05 3.67
CA ALA A 12 41.57 31.90 5.04
C ALA A 12 41.08 30.56 5.64
N PHE A 13 42.02 29.65 5.86
CA PHE A 13 41.83 28.35 6.53
C PHE A 13 42.85 28.32 7.68
N LEU A 14 42.43 28.06 8.92
CA LEU A 14 43.36 28.00 10.06
C LEU A 14 42.83 27.01 11.13
N PRO A 15 43.53 25.89 11.38
CA PRO A 15 43.27 24.99 12.49
C PRO A 15 44.23 25.23 13.67
N LEU A 16 43.80 24.87 14.88
CA LEU A 16 44.58 24.57 16.11
C LEU A 16 43.55 24.07 17.16
N SER A 17 43.86 23.21 18.14
CA SER A 17 45.16 22.84 18.69
C SER A 17 45.21 21.37 19.14
N ALA A 18 46.41 20.87 19.47
CA ALA A 18 46.68 19.47 19.78
C ALA A 18 47.25 19.25 21.19
N CYS A 19 46.95 18.07 21.76
CA CYS A 19 47.72 17.31 22.76
C CYS A 19 47.42 15.83 22.48
N GLY A 20 48.32 14.84 22.56
CA GLY A 20 49.76 14.80 22.79
C GLY A 20 50.19 13.31 22.81
N GLN A 21 51.43 13.00 22.41
CA GLN A 21 52.02 11.64 22.50
C GLN A 21 52.31 11.27 23.99
N GLU A 22 52.67 10.06 24.43
CA GLU A 22 53.40 8.98 23.75
C GLU A 22 53.29 7.61 24.48
N MET A 23 53.42 6.53 23.69
CA MET A 23 53.84 5.13 23.96
C MET A 23 53.89 4.45 25.36
N SER A 24 53.46 3.17 25.31
CA SER A 24 54.11 1.96 25.89
C SER A 24 54.06 1.70 27.40
N GLU A 25 53.39 0.60 27.77
CA GLU A 25 54.11 -0.59 28.28
C GLU A 25 53.30 -1.88 28.08
N THR A 26 54.00 -3.02 28.07
CA THR A 26 53.43 -4.36 27.85
C THR A 26 53.36 -5.09 29.18
N GLU A 27 52.19 -5.58 29.58
CA GLU A 27 52.08 -6.55 30.67
C GLU A 27 51.29 -7.79 30.22
N THR A 28 51.60 -8.93 30.82
CA THR A 28 51.36 -10.25 30.22
C THR A 28 50.27 -11.01 30.97
N ALA A 29 49.34 -11.60 30.23
CA ALA A 29 48.41 -12.68 30.58
C ALA A 29 48.23 -13.11 32.06
N GLU A 30 47.00 -13.02 32.58
CA GLU A 30 46.47 -14.06 33.48
C GLU A 30 44.95 -14.29 33.37
N ALA A 31 44.56 -15.50 33.77
CA ALA A 31 43.27 -16.20 33.79
C ALA A 31 41.93 -15.42 33.80
N ALA A 32 40.94 -16.01 33.10
CA ALA A 32 39.52 -15.83 33.39
C ALA A 32 39.15 -16.43 34.77
N PRO A 33 38.07 -15.94 35.40
CA PRO A 33 36.92 -16.83 35.50
C PRO A 33 35.54 -16.18 35.29
N ALA A 34 34.63 -16.98 34.74
CA ALA A 34 33.17 -16.96 34.88
C ALA A 34 32.47 -15.65 35.29
N ALA A 35 31.91 -14.95 34.31
CA ALA A 35 30.73 -14.10 34.51
C ALA A 35 29.48 -14.87 34.04
N SER A 36 28.64 -15.29 34.99
CA SER A 36 27.35 -15.93 34.69
C SER A 36 26.36 -14.90 34.14
N SER A 37 26.13 -14.91 32.82
CA SER A 37 25.06 -14.15 32.19
C SER A 37 23.71 -14.86 32.38
N THR A 38 23.08 -14.63 33.53
CA THR A 38 21.65 -14.92 33.73
C THR A 38 20.84 -14.14 32.70
N PRO A 39 19.97 -14.76 31.89
CA PRO A 39 19.10 -14.03 30.97
C PRO A 39 18.13 -13.13 31.75
N GLN A 40 18.01 -11.86 31.36
CA GLN A 40 16.99 -10.98 31.94
C GLN A 40 15.58 -11.42 31.50
N PRO A 41 14.56 -11.43 32.38
CA PRO A 41 13.21 -11.91 32.05
C PRO A 41 12.47 -11.12 30.95
N GLN A 42 12.97 -9.94 30.55
CA GLN A 42 12.24 -9.02 29.67
C GLN A 42 12.17 -9.48 28.21
N GLN A 43 13.08 -10.33 27.76
CA GLN A 43 13.11 -10.78 26.37
C GLN A 43 12.08 -11.88 26.05
N GLN A 44 11.48 -12.53 27.06
CA GLN A 44 10.41 -13.51 26.82
C GLN A 44 9.03 -12.85 26.66
N ALA A 45 8.74 -11.79 27.43
CA ALA A 45 7.46 -11.10 27.37
C ALA A 45 7.21 -10.40 26.02
N GLN A 46 8.20 -9.64 25.53
CA GLN A 46 8.07 -8.90 24.26
C GLN A 46 7.96 -9.83 23.05
N THR A 47 8.61 -11.00 23.07
CA THR A 47 8.46 -11.99 21.99
C THR A 47 7.08 -12.65 22.02
N GLN A 48 6.47 -12.87 23.20
CA GLN A 48 5.13 -13.43 23.31
C GLN A 48 4.02 -12.45 22.89
N GLU A 49 4.08 -11.19 23.33
CA GLU A 49 3.10 -10.17 22.92
C GLU A 49 3.16 -9.95 21.40
N ASN A 50 4.37 -9.79 20.83
CA ASN A 50 4.54 -9.64 19.39
C ASN A 50 4.12 -10.90 18.61
N SER A 51 4.41 -12.12 19.09
CA SER A 51 3.94 -13.36 18.42
C SER A 51 2.41 -13.41 18.40
N SER A 52 1.76 -13.09 19.53
CA SER A 52 0.30 -13.11 19.61
C SER A 52 -0.40 -12.03 18.78
N ALA A 53 0.27 -10.88 18.55
CA ALA A 53 -0.24 -9.84 17.67
C ALA A 53 -0.06 -10.20 16.18
N ILE A 54 1.09 -10.78 15.82
CA ILE A 54 1.34 -11.30 14.45
C ILE A 54 0.39 -12.46 14.13
N GLU A 55 0.18 -13.39 15.07
CA GLU A 55 -0.81 -14.48 14.97
C GLU A 55 -2.28 -14.01 14.97
N ALA A 56 -2.56 -12.75 15.32
CA ALA A 56 -3.89 -12.16 15.21
C ALA A 56 -4.13 -11.47 13.86
N ILE A 57 -3.05 -11.08 13.16
CA ILE A 57 -3.10 -10.51 11.80
C ILE A 57 -3.07 -11.65 10.77
N ILE A 58 -2.27 -12.69 10.97
CA ILE A 58 -2.18 -13.84 10.05
C ILE A 58 -3.24 -14.89 10.42
N ASP A 59 -4.11 -15.23 9.48
CA ASP A 59 -5.14 -16.24 9.69
C ASP A 59 -4.56 -17.67 9.84
N LYS A 60 -5.38 -18.59 10.33
CA LYS A 60 -4.99 -19.99 10.59
C LYS A 60 -4.47 -20.77 9.37
N ASP A 61 -4.70 -20.28 8.16
CA ASP A 61 -4.25 -20.90 6.91
C ASP A 61 -3.04 -20.15 6.30
N GLY A 62 -2.59 -19.06 6.90
CA GLY A 62 -1.37 -18.32 6.54
C GLY A 62 -1.59 -16.96 5.86
N PHE A 63 -2.84 -16.51 5.71
CA PHE A 63 -3.15 -15.25 5.01
C PHE A 63 -3.11 -14.04 5.94
N GLU A 64 -2.35 -13.01 5.58
CA GLU A 64 -2.30 -11.73 6.31
C GLU A 64 -3.61 -10.95 6.12
N GLU A 65 -4.39 -10.78 7.19
CA GLU A 65 -5.59 -9.95 7.20
C GLU A 65 -5.20 -8.47 7.18
N ILE A 66 -5.45 -7.83 6.05
CA ILE A 66 -5.17 -6.41 5.82
C ILE A 66 -6.47 -5.62 5.69
N ILE A 67 -6.40 -4.31 5.90
CA ILE A 67 -7.44 -3.34 5.58
C ILE A 67 -7.09 -2.55 4.32
N TRP A 68 -8.05 -1.78 3.80
CA TRP A 68 -7.84 -1.01 2.57
C TRP A 68 -6.79 0.09 2.74
N GLU A 69 -6.68 0.62 3.95
CA GLU A 69 -5.68 1.60 4.36
C GLU A 69 -4.24 1.05 4.25
N ASP A 70 -4.02 -0.25 4.46
CA ASP A 70 -2.69 -0.87 4.33
C ASP A 70 -2.18 -0.91 2.88
N LEU A 71 -3.07 -0.75 1.90
CA LEU A 71 -2.73 -0.63 0.48
C LEU A 71 -2.24 0.78 0.10
N MET A 72 -2.28 1.74 1.02
CA MET A 72 -1.90 3.14 0.80
C MET A 72 -0.49 3.44 1.34
N PRO A 73 0.46 3.86 0.48
CA PRO A 73 1.79 4.24 0.95
C PRO A 73 1.79 5.59 1.70
N GLU A 74 2.88 5.90 2.40
CA GLU A 74 3.04 7.15 3.15
C GLU A 74 2.77 8.40 2.28
N GLY A 75 1.90 9.30 2.78
CA GLY A 75 1.51 10.54 2.09
C GLY A 75 0.47 10.36 0.97
N GLU A 76 -0.12 9.17 0.82
CA GLU A 76 -1.13 8.91 -0.20
C GLU A 76 -2.46 9.62 0.10
N ASP A 77 -2.89 9.64 1.36
CA ASP A 77 -4.14 10.29 1.81
C ASP A 77 -4.19 11.77 1.45
N GLU A 78 -3.16 12.54 1.81
CA GLU A 78 -3.07 13.96 1.49
C GLU A 78 -3.10 14.18 -0.03
N ARG A 79 -2.43 13.30 -0.79
CA ARG A 79 -2.36 13.39 -2.25
C ARG A 79 -3.69 13.04 -2.92
N LEU A 80 -4.42 12.04 -2.41
CA LEU A 80 -5.79 11.76 -2.83
C LEU A 80 -6.69 12.97 -2.55
N GLN A 81 -6.63 13.52 -1.33
CA GLN A 81 -7.39 14.69 -0.91
C GLN A 81 -7.11 15.92 -1.80
N GLU A 82 -5.85 16.20 -2.13
CA GLU A 82 -5.46 17.27 -3.06
C GLU A 82 -6.06 17.07 -4.45
N MET A 83 -6.00 15.87 -5.01
CA MET A 83 -6.60 15.60 -6.33
C MET A 83 -8.12 15.71 -6.34
N TYR A 84 -8.81 15.22 -5.30
CA TYR A 84 -10.25 15.41 -5.15
C TYR A 84 -10.61 16.91 -5.05
N ALA A 85 -9.84 17.70 -4.29
CA ALA A 85 -10.03 19.14 -4.21
C ALA A 85 -9.79 19.84 -5.55
N MET A 86 -8.76 19.45 -6.30
CA MET A 86 -8.49 19.97 -7.65
C MET A 86 -9.60 19.63 -8.65
N GLN A 87 -10.11 18.39 -8.65
CA GLN A 87 -11.23 18.00 -9.50
C GLN A 87 -12.50 18.77 -9.15
N MET A 88 -12.78 18.96 -7.86
CA MET A 88 -13.93 19.73 -7.39
C MET A 88 -13.83 21.21 -7.82
N GLN A 89 -12.65 21.82 -7.66
CA GLN A 89 -12.37 23.18 -8.15
C GLN A 89 -12.49 23.29 -9.68
N GLN A 90 -12.13 22.25 -10.43
CA GLN A 90 -12.30 22.20 -11.88
C GLN A 90 -13.78 22.14 -12.27
N LEU A 91 -14.59 21.33 -11.58
CA LEU A 91 -16.04 21.26 -11.80
C LEU A 91 -16.70 22.63 -11.54
N TYR A 92 -16.43 23.25 -10.38
CA TYR A 92 -16.96 24.58 -10.07
C TYR A 92 -16.50 25.68 -11.04
N SER A 93 -15.23 25.67 -11.45
CA SER A 93 -14.69 26.70 -12.36
C SER A 93 -15.15 26.53 -13.81
N SER A 94 -15.50 25.31 -14.24
CA SER A 94 -16.04 25.04 -15.58
C SER A 94 -17.41 25.69 -15.84
N ASN A 95 -18.17 26.01 -14.77
CA ASN A 95 -19.56 26.50 -14.82
C ASN A 95 -20.46 25.68 -15.75
N SER A 96 -20.17 24.38 -15.89
CA SER A 96 -20.84 23.48 -16.82
C SER A 96 -21.73 22.51 -16.05
N THR A 97 -23.03 22.55 -16.31
CA THR A 97 -23.95 21.52 -15.82
C THR A 97 -23.82 20.29 -16.71
N ILE A 98 -23.22 19.22 -16.18
CA ILE A 98 -23.25 17.92 -16.83
C ILE A 98 -24.67 17.36 -16.69
N ALA A 99 -25.32 17.07 -17.83
CA ALA A 99 -26.61 16.41 -17.83
C ALA A 99 -26.41 14.90 -17.65
N GLU A 100 -27.19 14.31 -16.74
CA GLU A 100 -27.22 12.86 -16.48
C GLU A 100 -27.42 12.07 -17.78
N GLY A 101 -26.61 11.03 -17.99
CA GLY A 101 -26.62 10.19 -19.19
C GLY A 101 -26.07 10.86 -20.47
N SER A 102 -25.49 12.07 -20.37
CA SER A 102 -24.83 12.71 -21.52
C SER A 102 -23.46 12.11 -21.83
N ALA A 103 -22.91 12.36 -23.02
CA ALA A 103 -21.56 11.88 -23.37
C ALA A 103 -20.42 12.48 -22.52
N ALA A 104 -20.71 13.53 -21.75
CA ALA A 104 -19.82 14.14 -20.77
C ALA A 104 -20.08 13.64 -19.34
N ASP A 105 -21.16 12.89 -19.11
CA ASP A 105 -21.45 12.21 -17.85
C ASP A 105 -20.64 10.91 -17.78
N LYS A 106 -19.37 11.08 -17.43
CA LYS A 106 -18.42 9.98 -17.28
C LYS A 106 -17.90 9.98 -15.86
N ALA A 107 -18.00 8.82 -15.21
CA ALA A 107 -17.27 8.56 -13.99
C ALA A 107 -15.77 8.75 -14.22
N VAL A 108 -15.18 9.73 -13.53
CA VAL A 108 -13.72 9.93 -13.53
C VAL A 108 -13.16 9.17 -12.34
N GLN A 109 -12.33 8.17 -12.60
CA GLN A 109 -11.53 7.54 -11.56
C GLN A 109 -10.42 8.51 -11.14
N ILE A 110 -10.52 9.04 -9.93
CA ILE A 110 -9.53 9.92 -9.32
C ILE A 110 -8.64 9.05 -8.45
N GLY A 111 -7.33 9.14 -8.63
CA GLY A 111 -6.41 8.28 -7.91
C GLY A 111 -5.08 8.10 -8.61
N THR A 112 -4.36 7.07 -8.16
CA THR A 112 -2.94 6.89 -8.42
C THR A 112 -2.59 5.41 -8.53
N PHE A 113 -1.38 5.13 -9.02
CA PHE A 113 -0.81 3.79 -9.09
C PHE A 113 0.33 3.61 -8.08
N ASN A 114 0.36 4.41 -7.00
CA ASN A 114 1.33 4.21 -5.93
C ASN A 114 0.90 3.03 -5.08
N VAL A 115 1.86 2.17 -4.76
CA VAL A 115 1.66 0.90 -4.05
C VAL A 115 2.60 0.80 -2.85
N VAL A 116 2.17 0.05 -1.83
CA VAL A 116 3.05 -0.49 -0.81
C VAL A 116 3.74 -1.70 -1.42
N LYS A 117 5.08 -1.64 -1.56
CA LYS A 117 5.84 -2.64 -2.34
C LYS A 117 6.06 -3.92 -1.57
N GLU A 118 6.01 -3.81 -0.25
CA GLU A 118 6.18 -4.86 0.73
C GLU A 118 5.04 -5.89 0.67
N LEU A 119 3.89 -5.50 0.10
CA LEU A 119 2.73 -6.37 -0.17
C LEU A 119 2.83 -7.15 -1.51
N ASP A 120 3.89 -6.97 -2.31
CA ASP A 120 4.07 -7.70 -3.57
C ASP A 120 4.41 -9.18 -3.31
N GLY A 121 3.53 -10.08 -3.76
CA GLY A 121 3.65 -11.52 -3.55
C GLY A 121 3.15 -12.04 -2.21
N VAL A 122 2.56 -11.18 -1.36
CA VAL A 122 2.02 -11.56 -0.05
C VAL A 122 0.69 -12.32 -0.21
N GLU A 123 0.50 -13.36 0.61
CA GLU A 123 -0.78 -14.05 0.74
C GLU A 123 -1.66 -13.27 1.73
N ILE A 124 -2.69 -12.61 1.22
CA ILE A 124 -3.55 -11.70 1.99
C ILE A 124 -4.98 -12.21 2.15
N LYS A 125 -5.66 -11.67 3.15
CA LYS A 125 -7.10 -11.72 3.34
C LYS A 125 -7.63 -10.27 3.41
N LEU A 126 -8.56 -9.91 2.53
CA LEU A 126 -9.11 -8.54 2.44
C LEU A 126 -10.64 -8.59 2.29
N PRO A 127 -11.42 -7.75 3.01
CA PRO A 127 -12.86 -7.68 2.86
C PRO A 127 -13.24 -6.68 1.77
N GLY A 128 -14.30 -6.92 1.01
CA GLY A 128 -14.78 -5.94 0.02
C GLY A 128 -16.05 -6.35 -0.70
N TYR A 129 -16.45 -5.54 -1.67
CA TYR A 129 -17.59 -5.79 -2.55
C TYR A 129 -17.09 -6.18 -3.94
N THR A 130 -17.83 -7.08 -4.59
CA THR A 130 -17.46 -7.60 -5.91
C THR A 130 -18.17 -6.84 -7.02
N VAL A 131 -17.42 -6.44 -8.04
CA VAL A 131 -17.93 -5.77 -9.24
C VAL A 131 -17.56 -6.64 -10.45
N PRO A 132 -18.49 -7.46 -10.98
CA PRO A 132 -18.22 -8.32 -12.11
C PRO A 132 -18.14 -7.52 -13.42
N PHE A 133 -17.53 -8.12 -14.45
CA PHE A 133 -17.59 -7.59 -15.82
C PHE A 133 -18.81 -8.12 -16.60
N ASP A 134 -19.40 -9.25 -16.18
CA ASP A 134 -20.65 -9.80 -16.70
C ASP A 134 -21.73 -9.84 -15.61
N TYR A 135 -22.87 -9.19 -15.89
CA TYR A 135 -24.03 -9.09 -14.99
C TYR A 135 -25.15 -10.09 -15.35
N SER A 136 -24.87 -11.03 -16.25
CA SER A 136 -25.83 -12.04 -16.70
C SER A 136 -26.29 -12.94 -15.53
N PRO A 137 -27.59 -13.30 -15.44
CA PRO A 137 -28.07 -14.19 -14.39
C PRO A 137 -27.35 -15.55 -14.41
N ASN A 138 -26.75 -15.93 -13.28
CA ASN A 138 -25.90 -17.12 -13.12
C ASN A 138 -24.57 -17.07 -13.92
N ALA A 139 -24.04 -15.88 -14.22
CA ALA A 139 -22.70 -15.74 -14.78
C ALA A 139 -21.67 -16.47 -13.91
N GLU A 140 -20.82 -17.24 -14.58
CA GLU A 140 -19.64 -17.88 -14.00
C GLU A 140 -18.43 -17.06 -14.44
N ILE A 141 -17.83 -16.32 -13.52
CA ILE A 141 -16.77 -15.35 -13.82
C ILE A 141 -15.43 -15.83 -13.29
N THR A 142 -14.37 -15.53 -14.03
CA THR A 142 -12.97 -15.74 -13.65
C THR A 142 -12.25 -14.45 -13.28
N GLU A 143 -12.87 -13.30 -13.56
CA GLU A 143 -12.30 -11.97 -13.41
C GLU A 143 -13.36 -10.98 -12.88
N PHE A 144 -12.98 -10.16 -11.90
CA PHE A 144 -13.83 -9.11 -11.31
C PHE A 144 -12.97 -8.04 -10.63
N LEU A 145 -13.56 -6.90 -10.29
CA LEU A 145 -12.93 -5.93 -9.38
C LEU A 145 -13.42 -6.15 -7.96
N LEU A 146 -12.53 -6.02 -6.98
CA LEU A 146 -12.87 -5.88 -5.57
C LEU A 146 -12.71 -4.42 -5.14
N VAL A 147 -13.68 -3.90 -4.40
CA VAL A 147 -13.74 -2.48 -3.97
C VAL A 147 -14.13 -2.34 -2.48
N PRO A 148 -13.73 -1.26 -1.79
CA PRO A 148 -14.01 -1.05 -0.37
C PRO A 148 -15.48 -0.80 -0.01
N TYR A 149 -16.32 -0.36 -0.95
CA TYR A 149 -17.70 0.04 -0.68
C TYR A 149 -18.70 -0.40 -1.76
N PHE A 150 -19.93 -0.66 -1.33
CA PHE A 150 -21.04 -1.02 -2.20
C PHE A 150 -21.39 0.09 -3.21
N GLY A 151 -21.71 -0.27 -4.44
CA GLY A 151 -22.15 0.65 -5.49
C GLY A 151 -21.03 1.40 -6.22
N ALA A 152 -19.76 1.17 -5.87
CA ALA A 152 -18.62 1.65 -6.66
C ALA A 152 -18.68 1.10 -8.09
N CYS A 153 -18.22 1.87 -9.07
CA CYS A 153 -18.25 1.55 -10.51
C CYS A 153 -19.65 1.35 -11.14
N LEU A 154 -20.73 1.35 -10.35
CA LEU A 154 -22.13 1.20 -10.81
C LEU A 154 -22.94 2.50 -10.70
N HIS A 155 -22.82 3.18 -9.55
CA HIS A 155 -23.56 4.41 -9.24
C HIS A 155 -22.66 5.52 -8.72
N ALA A 156 -21.55 5.14 -8.06
CA ALA A 156 -20.47 6.05 -7.71
C ALA A 156 -19.30 5.90 -8.71
N PRO A 157 -18.47 6.95 -8.90
CA PRO A 157 -17.20 6.81 -9.62
C PRO A 157 -16.33 5.69 -9.01
N PRO A 158 -15.47 5.02 -9.81
CA PRO A 158 -14.54 4.03 -9.29
C PRO A 158 -13.66 4.60 -8.16
N PRO A 159 -13.27 3.77 -7.16
CA PRO A 159 -12.26 4.17 -6.17
C PRO A 159 -10.91 4.44 -6.84
N PRO A 160 -9.94 5.04 -6.14
CA PRO A 160 -8.55 5.10 -6.62
C PRO A 160 -8.04 3.74 -7.11
N PRO A 161 -7.13 3.67 -8.11
CA PRO A 161 -6.59 2.40 -8.59
C PRO A 161 -5.84 1.59 -7.51
N ASN A 162 -5.21 2.25 -6.53
CA ASN A 162 -4.64 1.59 -5.34
C ASN A 162 -5.65 1.30 -4.22
N GLN A 163 -6.94 1.56 -4.47
CA GLN A 163 -8.10 1.20 -3.66
C GLN A 163 -9.12 0.37 -4.48
N THR A 164 -8.63 -0.26 -5.55
CA THR A 164 -9.39 -1.16 -6.42
C THR A 164 -8.49 -2.34 -6.76
N LEU A 165 -8.89 -3.57 -6.46
CA LEU A 165 -8.13 -4.77 -6.80
C LEU A 165 -8.71 -5.43 -8.04
N TYR A 166 -7.86 -5.82 -8.99
CA TYR A 166 -8.28 -6.69 -10.09
C TYR A 166 -8.09 -8.14 -9.66
N VAL A 167 -9.18 -8.91 -9.53
CA VAL A 167 -9.14 -10.28 -9.02
C VAL A 167 -9.25 -11.28 -10.17
N LYS A 168 -8.34 -12.26 -10.20
CA LYS A 168 -8.28 -13.35 -11.18
C LYS A 168 -8.44 -14.70 -10.48
N THR A 169 -9.15 -15.65 -11.06
CA THR A 169 -9.25 -17.02 -10.57
C THR A 169 -9.27 -18.06 -11.70
N GLU A 170 -8.62 -19.20 -11.50
CA GLU A 170 -8.61 -20.31 -12.47
C GLU A 170 -9.96 -21.05 -12.55
N LYS A 171 -10.73 -21.03 -11.45
CA LYS A 171 -12.00 -21.76 -11.34
C LYS A 171 -13.14 -20.74 -11.35
N PRO A 172 -14.07 -20.78 -12.32
CA PRO A 172 -15.15 -19.82 -12.37
C PRO A 172 -15.96 -19.83 -11.06
N ILE A 173 -16.19 -18.64 -10.52
CA ILE A 173 -17.04 -18.43 -9.35
C ILE A 173 -18.39 -17.85 -9.78
N ARG A 174 -19.42 -18.07 -8.96
CA ARG A 174 -20.72 -17.42 -9.13
C ARG A 174 -20.89 -16.36 -8.06
N ILE A 175 -21.24 -15.15 -8.49
CA ILE A 175 -21.55 -14.04 -7.59
C ILE A 175 -23.07 -13.90 -7.58
N THR A 176 -23.68 -14.19 -6.43
CA THR A 176 -25.14 -14.28 -6.28
C THR A 176 -25.78 -13.02 -5.73
N ASP A 177 -25.03 -12.21 -4.98
CA ASP A 177 -25.47 -10.94 -4.44
C ASP A 177 -24.30 -9.93 -4.48
N LEU A 178 -24.50 -8.81 -5.18
CA LEU A 178 -23.51 -7.73 -5.31
C LEU A 178 -23.50 -6.78 -4.09
N ALA A 179 -24.55 -6.83 -3.26
CA ALA A 179 -24.64 -6.08 -2.01
C ALA A 179 -24.06 -6.85 -0.82
N GLN A 180 -23.79 -8.14 -0.96
CA GLN A 180 -23.09 -8.94 0.05
C GLN A 180 -21.58 -8.68 -0.04
N ALA A 181 -21.00 -8.18 1.05
CA ALA A 181 -19.55 -8.11 1.18
C ALA A 181 -18.94 -9.52 1.28
N VAL A 182 -17.72 -9.69 0.79
CA VAL A 182 -16.97 -10.94 0.81
C VAL A 182 -15.61 -10.73 1.45
N TRP A 183 -15.06 -11.80 2.02
CA TRP A 183 -13.62 -11.95 2.21
C TRP A 183 -13.04 -12.60 0.97
N VAL A 184 -12.04 -11.97 0.34
CA VAL A 184 -11.15 -12.68 -0.60
C VAL A 184 -9.90 -13.13 0.14
N ARG A 185 -9.37 -14.29 -0.25
CA ARG A 185 -8.03 -14.74 0.12
C ARG A 185 -7.23 -15.09 -1.11
N GLY A 186 -5.99 -14.65 -1.16
CA GLY A 186 -5.13 -14.93 -2.29
C GLY A 186 -3.80 -14.20 -2.31
N THR A 187 -3.03 -14.42 -3.37
CA THR A 187 -1.71 -13.80 -3.53
C THR A 187 -1.88 -12.44 -4.20
N LEU A 188 -1.52 -11.37 -3.50
CA LEU A 188 -1.51 -10.00 -4.02
C LEU A 188 -0.25 -9.74 -4.84
N THR A 189 -0.36 -8.98 -5.92
CA THR A 189 0.77 -8.41 -6.66
C THR A 189 0.52 -6.95 -6.96
N THR A 190 1.59 -6.19 -7.13
CA THR A 190 1.61 -4.78 -7.55
C THR A 190 1.47 -4.64 -9.08
N GLU A 191 0.83 -5.61 -9.74
CA GLU A 191 0.56 -5.60 -11.17
C GLU A 191 -0.63 -4.68 -11.48
N ARG A 192 -0.37 -3.58 -12.18
CA ARG A 192 -1.42 -2.71 -12.74
C ARG A 192 -2.25 -3.45 -13.78
N GLN A 193 -3.57 -3.30 -13.71
CA GLN A 193 -4.50 -3.62 -14.80
C GLN A 193 -5.21 -2.38 -15.31
N ASN A 194 -5.68 -2.46 -16.55
CA ASN A 194 -6.60 -1.51 -17.17
C ASN A 194 -7.86 -2.31 -17.58
N SER A 195 -9.05 -1.87 -17.15
CA SER A 195 -10.32 -2.51 -17.51
C SER A 195 -11.35 -1.48 -17.98
N GLU A 196 -12.50 -1.95 -18.47
CA GLU A 196 -13.59 -1.06 -18.91
C GLU A 196 -14.22 -0.27 -17.74
N LEU A 197 -14.23 -0.85 -16.53
CA LEU A 197 -14.87 -0.24 -15.35
C LEU A 197 -13.90 0.62 -14.52
N ALA A 198 -12.65 0.17 -14.36
CA ALA A 198 -11.62 0.86 -13.58
C ALA A 198 -10.21 0.39 -13.96
N ASP A 199 -9.23 1.26 -13.76
CA ASP A 199 -7.82 0.85 -13.65
C ASP A 199 -7.52 0.39 -12.21
N THR A 200 -6.53 -0.49 -12.04
CA THR A 200 -6.06 -0.96 -10.72
C THR A 200 -4.56 -0.84 -10.59
N ALA A 201 -4.05 -0.65 -9.37
CA ALA A 201 -2.62 -0.71 -9.05
C ALA A 201 -2.19 -2.09 -8.54
N TYR A 202 -3.17 -2.91 -8.12
CA TYR A 202 -2.97 -4.24 -7.59
C TYR A 202 -3.78 -5.28 -8.38
N THR A 203 -3.23 -6.50 -8.44
CA THR A 203 -3.91 -7.70 -8.93
C THR A 203 -3.88 -8.77 -7.84
N LEU A 204 -4.97 -9.50 -7.62
CA LEU A 204 -5.01 -10.63 -6.70
C LEU A 204 -5.33 -11.94 -7.44
N THR A 205 -4.46 -12.94 -7.26
CA THR A 205 -4.75 -14.31 -7.68
C THR A 205 -5.53 -14.99 -6.56
N LEU A 206 -6.81 -15.25 -6.80
CA LEU A 206 -7.76 -15.74 -5.80
C LEU A 206 -7.53 -17.22 -5.48
N HIS A 207 -7.37 -17.52 -4.20
CA HIS A 207 -7.38 -18.89 -3.67
C HIS A 207 -8.80 -19.30 -3.25
N ASP A 208 -9.48 -18.44 -2.48
CA ASP A 208 -10.89 -18.59 -2.12
C ASP A 208 -11.60 -17.25 -1.86
N VAL A 209 -12.94 -17.31 -1.87
CA VAL A 209 -13.83 -16.22 -1.53
C VAL A 209 -14.94 -16.76 -0.62
N THR A 210 -15.27 -16.02 0.43
CA THR A 210 -16.31 -16.37 1.41
C THR A 210 -17.17 -15.15 1.75
N GLU A 211 -18.42 -15.37 2.18
CA GLU A 211 -19.29 -14.27 2.62
C GLU A 211 -18.73 -13.60 3.88
N TYR A 212 -18.79 -12.26 3.91
CA TYR A 212 -18.46 -11.50 5.12
C TYR A 212 -19.62 -11.62 6.14
N THR A 213 -19.35 -12.28 7.26
CA THR A 213 -20.29 -12.44 8.38
C THR A 213 -19.86 -11.61 9.59
N TYR A 214 -20.83 -10.98 10.27
CA TYR A 214 -20.65 -10.18 11.48
C TYR A 214 -21.02 -10.94 12.77
#